data_AF-A0A496SPP3-F1
#
_entry.id   AF-A0A496SPP3-F1
#
_cell.length_a   1.000
_cell.length_b   1.000
_cell.length_c   1.000
_cell.angle_alpha   90.00
_cell.angle_beta   90.00
_cell.angle_gamma   90.00
#
_symmetry.space_group_name_H-M   'P 1'
#
loop_
_entity.id
_entity.type
_entity.pdbx_description
1 polymer ?
#
loop_
_entity_poly.entity_id
_entity_poly.type
_entity_poly.pdbx_seq_one_letter_code
_entity_poly.pdbx_strand_id
1 'polypeptide(L)'
;YAVAVDRGNEKISYLFDPLHPGVLRLIKLTIDAGHRRGIWVGMCGEMSADPLATVPLLGLGLDEFSMSPLVLPQIKNIIRSVTFKEAQAIAEEILQMKTAREIRKFLQQVMDRKFCDISVAPSKTRSEF
;
A
#
# COMPACT_ATOMS: atom_id res chain seq x y z
N TYR A 1 14.18 -3.74 8.14
CA TYR A 1 14.59 -2.67 9.08
C TYR A 1 13.46 -2.21 10.01
N ALA A 2 12.36 -1.61 9.51
CA ALA A 2 11.30 -1.07 10.39
C ALA A 2 10.60 -2.10 11.30
N VAL A 3 10.48 -3.35 10.85
CA VAL A 3 9.86 -4.45 11.61
C VAL A 3 10.92 -5.34 12.29
N ALA A 4 12.21 -4.96 12.24
CA ALA A 4 13.33 -5.79 12.70
C ALA A 4 13.35 -7.22 12.10
N VAL A 5 12.75 -7.40 10.92
CA VAL A 5 12.75 -8.66 10.16
C VAL A 5 13.65 -8.51 8.93
N ASP A 6 14.51 -9.52 8.73
CA ASP A 6 15.32 -9.71 7.53
C ASP A 6 14.51 -10.40 6.44
N ARG A 7 14.42 -9.77 5.25
CA ARG A 7 13.71 -10.32 4.08
C ARG A 7 14.44 -11.50 3.44
N GLY A 8 15.75 -11.66 3.69
CA GLY A 8 16.56 -12.77 3.18
C GLY A 8 16.46 -14.07 4.00
N ASN A 9 15.77 -14.04 5.14
CA ASN A 9 15.60 -15.21 5.99
C ASN A 9 14.24 -15.89 5.70
N GLU A 10 14.28 -16.97 4.92
CA GLU A 10 13.09 -17.76 4.54
C GLU A 10 12.23 -18.21 5.74
N LYS A 11 12.84 -18.33 6.93
CA LYS A 11 12.13 -18.73 8.16
C LYS A 11 11.34 -17.61 8.84
N ILE A 12 11.49 -16.36 8.41
CA ILE A 12 10.87 -15.19 9.07
C ILE A 12 10.25 -14.18 8.08
N SER A 13 10.38 -14.43 6.77
CA SER A 13 9.86 -13.57 5.71
C SER A 13 8.35 -13.35 5.80
N TYR A 14 7.59 -14.31 6.34
CA TYR A 14 6.15 -14.21 6.57
C TYR A 14 5.76 -13.16 7.63
N LEU A 15 6.68 -12.74 8.50
CA LEU A 15 6.45 -11.64 9.46
C LEU A 15 6.56 -10.25 8.81
N PHE A 16 7.09 -10.18 7.58
CA PHE A 16 7.17 -8.94 6.83
C PHE A 16 5.88 -8.73 6.03
N ASP A 17 4.89 -8.06 6.62
CA ASP A 17 3.75 -7.52 5.86
C ASP A 17 3.98 -6.03 5.59
N PRO A 18 4.12 -5.58 4.33
CA PRO A 18 4.21 -4.16 3.98
C PRO A 18 3.03 -3.33 4.52
N LEU A 19 1.86 -3.96 4.74
CA LEU A 19 0.66 -3.33 5.31
C LEU A 19 0.68 -3.31 6.84
N HIS A 20 1.79 -3.66 7.50
CA HIS A 20 1.90 -3.57 8.94
C HIS A 20 1.68 -2.11 9.41
N PRO A 21 0.86 -1.86 10.46
CA PRO A 21 0.54 -0.50 10.89
C PRO A 21 1.76 0.36 11.21
N GLY A 22 2.81 -0.25 11.78
CA GLY A 22 4.07 0.44 12.05
C GLY A 22 4.81 0.91 10.79
N VAL A 23 4.72 0.15 9.70
CA VAL A 23 5.32 0.52 8.41
C VAL A 23 4.52 1.65 7.77
N LEU A 24 3.20 1.57 7.76
CA LEU A 24 2.32 2.63 7.23
C LEU A 24 2.49 3.96 7.97
N ARG A 25 2.59 3.91 9.30
CA ARG A 25 2.89 5.11 10.11
C ARG A 25 4.26 5.70 9.81
N LEU A 26 5.27 4.86 9.59
CA LEU A 26 6.61 5.33 9.21
C LEU A 26 6.60 5.99 7.82
N ILE A 27 5.88 5.41 6.86
CA ILE A 27 5.68 6.00 5.53
C ILE A 27 5.00 7.36 5.67
N LYS A 28 3.90 7.45 6.42
CA LYS A 28 3.19 8.72 6.67
C LYS A 28 4.09 9.78 7.30
N LEU A 29 4.87 9.40 8.31
CA LEU A 29 5.82 10.31 8.96
C LEU A 29 6.85 10.85 7.98
N THR A 30 7.34 10.00 7.06
CA THR A 30 8.31 10.38 6.02
C THR A 30 7.69 11.35 5.02
N ILE A 31 6.49 11.06 4.52
CA ILE A 31 5.72 11.92 3.61
C ILE A 31 5.50 13.28 4.27
N ASP A 32 4.98 13.30 5.50
CA ASP A 32 4.70 14.54 6.23
C ASP A 32 5.96 15.37 6.49
N ALA A 33 7.08 14.72 6.77
CA ALA A 33 8.36 15.39 6.96
C ALA A 33 8.85 16.08 5.67
N GLY A 34 8.72 15.41 4.52
CA GLY A 34 9.01 16.00 3.21
C GLY A 34 8.10 17.17 2.90
N HIS A 35 6.79 16.97 3.01
CA HIS A 35 5.78 17.99 2.72
C HIS A 35 5.91 19.23 3.61
N ARG A 36 6.24 19.08 4.90
CA ARG A 36 6.54 20.22 5.80
C ARG A 36 7.71 21.08 5.33
N ARG A 37 8.58 20.53 4.49
CA ARG A 37 9.72 21.23 3.88
C ARG A 37 9.48 21.63 2.42
N GLY A 38 8.28 21.39 1.87
CA GLY A 38 7.97 21.59 0.46
C GLY A 38 8.70 20.60 -0.46
N ILE A 39 9.09 19.44 0.06
CA ILE A 39 9.79 18.39 -0.67
C ILE A 39 8.81 17.26 -0.95
N TRP A 40 8.71 16.84 -2.20
CA TRP A 40 7.89 15.70 -2.61
C TRP A 40 8.54 14.37 -2.19
N VAL A 41 7.71 13.35 -1.95
CA VAL A 41 8.16 12.02 -1.52
C VAL A 41 7.65 10.96 -2.49
N GLY A 42 8.58 10.23 -3.10
CA GLY A 42 8.31 9.09 -3.97
C GLY A 42 8.58 7.74 -3.31
N MET A 43 8.01 6.68 -3.88
CA MET A 43 8.28 5.30 -3.48
C MET A 43 8.66 4.45 -4.69
N CYS A 44 9.80 3.76 -4.57
CA CYS A 44 10.20 2.66 -5.42
C CYS A 44 10.14 1.33 -4.64
N GLY A 45 9.76 0.24 -5.30
CA GLY A 45 9.82 -1.11 -4.75
C GLY A 45 8.53 -1.90 -4.96
N GLU A 46 8.45 -3.09 -4.36
CA GLU A 46 7.32 -3.99 -4.58
C GLU A 46 5.99 -3.45 -4.04
N MET A 47 6.02 -2.67 -2.95
CA MET A 47 4.80 -2.10 -2.37
C MET A 47 4.16 -1.02 -3.25
N SER A 48 4.95 -0.24 -3.99
CA SER A 48 4.40 0.75 -4.94
C SER A 48 3.76 0.08 -6.16
N ALA A 49 4.07 -1.19 -6.41
CA ALA A 49 3.47 -2.02 -7.45
C ALA A 49 2.27 -2.86 -6.97
N ASP A 50 1.92 -2.81 -5.67
CA ASP A 50 0.80 -3.59 -5.11
C ASP A 50 -0.54 -2.83 -5.27
N PRO A 51 -1.52 -3.40 -6.02
CA PRO A 51 -2.86 -2.83 -6.16
C PRO A 51 -3.55 -2.53 -4.82
N LEU A 52 -3.39 -3.40 -3.81
CA LEU A 52 -4.02 -3.23 -2.50
C LEU A 52 -3.40 -2.05 -1.72
N ALA A 53 -2.12 -1.79 -1.92
CA ALA A 53 -1.42 -0.68 -1.26
C ALA A 53 -1.57 0.66 -1.99
N THR A 54 -2.04 0.67 -3.23
CA THR A 54 -2.08 1.87 -4.08
C THR A 54 -2.97 2.97 -3.52
N VAL A 55 -4.23 2.65 -3.24
CA VAL A 55 -5.21 3.61 -2.70
C VAL A 55 -4.76 4.18 -1.35
N PRO A 56 -4.33 3.37 -0.38
CA PRO A 56 -3.86 3.94 0.88
C PRO A 56 -2.57 4.76 0.73
N LEU A 57 -1.61 4.34 -0.09
CA LEU A 57 -0.38 5.14 -0.33
C LEU A 57 -0.71 6.51 -0.95
N LEU A 58 -1.65 6.54 -1.91
CA LEU A 58 -2.16 7.78 -2.48
C LEU A 58 -2.80 8.64 -1.38
N GLY A 59 -3.64 8.04 -0.53
CA GLY A 59 -4.31 8.73 0.58
C GLY A 59 -3.39 9.25 1.68
N LEU A 60 -2.25 8.58 1.91
CA LEU A 60 -1.21 9.05 2.82
C LEU A 60 -0.47 10.28 2.28
N GLY A 61 -0.64 10.60 0.98
CA GLY A 61 -0.04 11.75 0.32
C GLY A 61 1.24 11.41 -0.46
N LEU A 62 1.42 10.17 -0.90
CA LEU A 62 2.58 9.82 -1.72
C LEU A 62 2.49 10.52 -3.09
N ASP A 63 3.58 11.20 -3.49
CA ASP A 63 3.58 12.05 -4.69
C ASP A 63 3.98 11.27 -5.95
N GLU A 64 4.82 10.25 -5.82
CA GLU A 64 5.39 9.51 -6.95
C GLU A 64 5.40 8.00 -6.69
N PHE A 65 4.92 7.24 -7.67
CA PHE A 65 4.97 5.78 -7.69
C PHE A 65 5.93 5.31 -8.78
N SER A 66 7.03 4.70 -8.37
CA SER A 66 8.04 4.12 -9.27
C SER A 66 7.94 2.59 -9.25
N MET A 67 7.76 1.98 -10.43
CA MET A 67 7.53 0.54 -10.57
C MET A 67 7.86 0.03 -11.98
N SER A 68 7.83 -1.30 -12.16
CA SER A 68 8.01 -1.94 -13.47
C SER A 68 6.92 -1.51 -14.46
N PRO A 69 7.25 -1.27 -15.75
CA PRO A 69 6.27 -0.89 -16.76
C PRO A 69 5.08 -1.84 -16.91
N LEU A 70 5.25 -3.13 -16.59
CA LEU A 70 4.20 -4.14 -16.72
C LEU A 70 2.99 -3.87 -15.80
N VAL A 71 3.22 -3.30 -14.63
CA VAL A 71 2.16 -3.05 -13.62
C VAL A 71 1.60 -1.62 -13.70
N LEU A 72 2.28 -0.71 -14.42
CA LEU A 72 1.86 0.69 -14.54
C LEU A 72 0.40 0.87 -15.01
N PRO A 73 -0.13 0.14 -16.01
CA PRO A 73 -1.52 0.32 -16.45
C PRO A 73 -2.53 0.02 -15.34
N GLN A 74 -2.29 -1.05 -14.57
CA GLN A 74 -3.17 -1.46 -13.48
C GLN A 74 -3.18 -0.42 -12.36
N ILE A 75 -2.01 0.03 -11.92
CA ILE A 75 -1.90 1.03 -10.86
C ILE A 75 -2.47 2.39 -11.31
N LYS A 76 -2.21 2.80 -12.56
CA LYS A 76 -2.81 4.02 -13.12
C LYS A 76 -4.33 3.95 -13.16
N ASN A 77 -4.91 2.81 -13.53
CA ASN A 77 -6.37 2.64 -13.53
C ASN A 77 -6.94 2.81 -12.12
N ILE A 78 -6.32 2.20 -11.11
CA ILE A 78 -6.75 2.33 -9.70
C ILE A 78 -6.69 3.79 -9.25
N ILE A 79 -5.56 4.47 -9.44
CA ILE A 79 -5.39 5.88 -9.06
C ILE A 79 -6.46 6.77 -9.74
N ARG A 80 -6.75 6.53 -11.01
CA ARG A 80 -7.74 7.31 -11.78
C ARG A 80 -9.20 7.03 -11.42
N SER A 81 -9.45 5.94 -10.70
CA SER A 81 -10.79 5.47 -10.34
C SER A 81 -11.23 5.85 -8.92
N VAL A 82 -10.38 6.58 -8.18
CA VAL A 82 -10.69 7.10 -6.84
C VAL A 82 -10.44 8.58 -6.77
N THR A 83 -11.23 9.28 -5.96
CA THR A 83 -10.92 10.66 -5.61
C THR A 83 -9.86 10.69 -4.50
N PHE A 84 -9.05 11.76 -4.48
CA PHE A 84 -8.03 11.92 -3.43
C PHE A 84 -8.66 11.94 -2.02
N LYS A 85 -9.83 12.56 -1.86
CA LYS A 85 -10.54 12.61 -0.58
C LYS A 85 -10.97 11.23 -0.09
N GLU A 86 -11.42 10.35 -0.98
CA GLU A 86 -11.74 8.96 -0.62
C GLU A 86 -10.48 8.19 -0.22
N ALA A 87 -9.38 8.36 -0.96
CA ALA A 87 -8.12 7.75 -0.64
C ALA A 87 -7.62 8.20 0.75
N GLN A 88 -7.73 9.49 1.07
CA GLN A 88 -7.40 10.03 2.39
C GLN A 88 -8.24 9.39 3.50
N ALA A 89 -9.56 9.27 3.31
CA ALA A 89 -10.43 8.64 4.31
C ALA A 89 -10.05 7.16 4.56
N ILE A 90 -9.74 6.42 3.50
CA ILE A 90 -9.25 5.03 3.59
C ILE A 90 -7.92 4.98 4.36
N ALA A 91 -6.99 5.89 4.07
CA ALA A 91 -5.70 5.96 4.73
C ALA A 91 -5.83 6.30 6.23
N GLU A 92 -6.72 7.22 6.60
CA GLU A 92 -7.02 7.54 8.00
C GLU A 92 -7.58 6.34 8.76
N GLU A 93 -8.49 5.59 8.16
CA GLU A 93 -9.12 4.41 8.77
C GLU A 93 -8.08 3.30 9.04
N ILE A 94 -7.22 2.97 8.08
CA ILE A 94 -6.21 1.92 8.27
C ILE A 94 -5.13 2.30 9.29
N LEU A 95 -4.84 3.59 9.48
CA LEU A 95 -3.87 4.06 10.47
C LEU A 95 -4.35 3.82 11.92
N GLN A 96 -5.66 3.67 12.13
CA GLN A 96 -6.27 3.32 13.42
C GLN A 96 -6.32 1.81 13.70
N MET A 97 -6.08 0.98 12.68
CA MET A 97 -6.12 -0.48 12.82
C MET A 97 -4.86 -1.02 13.50
N LYS A 98 -5.01 -2.17 14.18
CA LYS A 98 -3.96 -2.72 15.05
C LYS A 98 -3.12 -3.81 14.38
N THR A 99 -3.65 -4.45 13.33
CA THR A 99 -2.97 -5.57 12.69
C THR A 99 -2.97 -5.48 11.17
N ALA A 100 -1.93 -6.03 10.54
CA ALA A 100 -1.84 -6.10 9.07
C ALA A 100 -3.00 -6.90 8.47
N ARG A 101 -3.48 -7.93 9.16
CA ARG A 101 -4.61 -8.76 8.74
C ARG A 101 -5.92 -7.96 8.67
N GLU A 102 -6.19 -7.12 9.67
CA GLU A 102 -7.36 -6.24 9.67
C GLU A 102 -7.29 -5.25 8.51
N ILE A 103 -6.14 -4.63 8.32
CA ILE A 103 -5.89 -3.67 7.22
C ILE A 103 -6.12 -4.34 5.87
N ARG A 104 -5.51 -5.52 5.64
CA ARG A 104 -5.67 -6.26 4.38
C ARG A 104 -7.11 -6.63 4.12
N LYS A 105 -7.83 -7.13 5.13
CA LYS A 105 -9.25 -7.48 5.00
C LYS A 105 -10.10 -6.27 4.64
N PHE A 106 -9.85 -5.14 5.31
CA PHE A 106 -10.55 -3.89 5.01
C PHE A 106 -10.27 -3.41 3.59
N LEU A 107 -9.00 -3.35 3.19
CA LEU A 107 -8.61 -2.93 1.84
C LEU A 107 -9.21 -3.86 0.78
N GLN A 108 -9.21 -5.17 0.98
CA GLN A 108 -9.85 -6.10 0.06
C GLN A 108 -11.34 -5.80 -0.11
N GLN A 109 -12.06 -5.55 0.99
CA GLN A 109 -13.48 -5.16 0.92
C GLN A 109 -13.72 -3.83 0.20
N VAL A 110 -12.79 -2.88 0.30
CA VAL A 110 -12.84 -1.62 -0.45
C VAL A 110 -12.62 -1.91 -1.93
N MET A 111 -11.64 -2.74 -2.27
CA MET A 111 -11.34 -3.12 -3.65
C MET A 111 -12.52 -3.86 -4.29
N ASP A 112 -13.10 -4.85 -3.61
CA ASP A 112 -14.22 -5.64 -4.13
C ASP A 112 -15.44 -4.76 -4.40
N ARG A 113 -15.69 -3.75 -3.54
CA ARG A 113 -16.82 -2.82 -3.70
C ARG A 113 -16.62 -1.81 -4.82
N LYS A 114 -15.39 -1.32 -5.03
CA LYS A 114 -15.10 -0.24 -5.98
C LYS A 114 -14.58 -0.71 -7.33
N PHE A 115 -13.96 -1.87 -7.39
CA PHE A 115 -13.22 -2.38 -8.54
C PHE A 115 -13.68 -3.75 -9.00
N CYS A 116 -14.94 -4.12 -8.73
CA CYS A 116 -15.56 -5.36 -9.18
C CYS A 116 -15.39 -5.60 -10.71
N ASP A 117 -15.32 -4.52 -11.49
CA ASP A 117 -15.16 -4.55 -12.96
C ASP A 117 -13.71 -4.38 -13.43
N ILE A 118 -12.80 -4.00 -12.55
CA ILE A 118 -11.37 -3.95 -12.86
C ILE A 118 -10.83 -5.32 -12.53
N SER A 119 -10.26 -6.02 -13.50
CA SER A 119 -9.59 -7.30 -13.32
C SER A 119 -8.38 -7.15 -12.38
N VAL A 120 -8.64 -7.05 -11.08
CA VAL A 120 -7.66 -7.23 -10.02
C VAL A 120 -7.38 -8.72 -10.03
N ALA A 121 -6.42 -9.13 -10.87
CA ALA A 121 -5.90 -10.49 -10.80
C ALA A 121 -5.46 -10.72 -9.35
N PRO A 122 -6.04 -11.71 -8.64
CA PRO A 122 -5.69 -11.94 -7.25
C PRO A 122 -4.19 -12.19 -7.19
N SER A 123 -3.47 -11.39 -6.41
CA SER A 123 -2.09 -11.69 -6.05
C SER A 123 -2.12 -13.08 -5.43
N LYS A 124 -1.63 -14.09 -6.16
CA LYS A 124 -1.61 -15.46 -5.71
C LYS A 124 -0.90 -15.50 -4.37
N THR A 125 -1.68 -15.68 -3.30
CA THR A 125 -1.21 -16.18 -2.03
C THR A 125 -0.50 -17.50 -2.33
N ARG A 126 0.83 -17.48 -2.42
CA ARG A 126 1.64 -18.70 -2.37
C ARG A 126 1.60 -19.19 -0.92
N SER A 127 0.48 -19.82 -0.55
CA SER A 127 0.49 -20.94 0.39
C SER A 127 0.59 -22.20 -0.46
N GLU A 128 1.43 -23.14 -0.03
CA GLU A 128 1.90 -24.36 -0.73
C GLU A 128 3.25 -24.15 -1.43
N PHE A 129 4.33 -24.18 -0.64
CA PHE A 129 5.18 -25.36 -0.40
C PHE A 129 5.92 -25.19 0.94
#